data_AF-A0A8T1Q818-F1
#
_entry.id   AF-A0A8T1Q818-F1
#
_cell.length_a   1.000
_cell.length_b   1.000
_cell.length_c   1.000
_cell.angle_alpha   90.00
_cell.angle_beta   90.00
_cell.angle_gamma   90.00
#
_symmetry.space_group_name_H-M   'P 1'
#
loop_
_entity.id
_entity.type
_entity.pdbx_description
1 polymer ?
#
loop_
_entity_poly.entity_id
_entity_poly.type
_entity_poly.pdbx_seq_one_letter_code
_entity_poly.pdbx_strand_id
1 'polypeptide(L)'
;MEKLIQKAKDPFPSNSCIIPQEPYTIQEIEPGPPHEALFLVLAYLPLFELLAMGEVCMSLRDALHKDVLPWLNIIVERPLNLRLTDEILENITSKAIGRLKTLALMNCVKITDDGLQSVIDRNHGINKVQQRQQPMLFHRRNSSMFSNESEPLIDVDICPKCKDVRMVYDCPREACKRKNKKLMQPTAGCKGCNLCIPRCEECGGCLESEEIEETACGDGLCSECWLQLPKCNFCNRPNCNRHTNRQYKHSSSSGFVCEICHYMQY
;
A
#
# COMPACT_ATOMS: atom_id res chain seq x y z
N MET A 1 28.65 13.24 82.15
CA MET A 1 29.48 13.81 81.05
C MET A 1 29.28 12.91 79.85
N GLU A 2 28.46 13.37 78.88
CA GLU A 2 28.93 13.85 77.56
C GLU A 2 29.55 12.70 76.72
N LYS A 3 29.12 12.33 75.51
CA LYS A 3 28.50 13.07 74.39
C LYS A 3 27.84 12.08 73.40
N LEU A 4 26.87 12.61 72.66
CA LEU A 4 26.32 12.12 71.39
C LEU A 4 27.40 11.89 70.33
N ILE A 5 27.31 10.83 69.48
CA ILE A 5 27.52 10.89 68.00
C ILE A 5 26.71 9.79 67.26
N GLN A 6 25.74 10.26 66.47
CA GLN A 6 25.21 9.88 65.15
C GLN A 6 25.42 8.47 64.47
N LYS A 7 24.29 8.01 63.88
CA LYS A 7 24.07 7.23 62.61
C LYS A 7 24.60 5.79 62.50
N ALA A 8 23.66 4.85 62.26
CA ALA A 8 23.50 4.16 60.97
C ALA A 8 22.17 3.39 60.96
N LYS A 9 21.56 3.28 59.79
CA LYS A 9 20.22 2.79 59.51
C LYS A 9 20.40 1.48 58.74
N ASP A 10 19.84 0.38 59.25
CA ASP A 10 19.46 -0.78 58.45
C ASP A 10 18.22 -1.45 59.07
N PRO A 11 17.30 -2.03 58.26
CA PRO A 11 15.95 -2.33 58.71
C PRO A 11 15.64 -3.83 58.83
N PHE A 12 14.63 -4.09 59.67
CA PHE A 12 13.85 -5.34 59.87
C PHE A 12 14.50 -6.43 60.72
N PRO A 13 13.70 -7.32 61.37
CA PRO A 13 12.26 -7.60 61.23
C PRO A 13 11.53 -7.41 62.60
N SER A 14 10.26 -7.68 62.87
CA SER A 14 9.18 -8.52 62.36
C SER A 14 7.96 -8.09 63.18
N ASN A 15 6.74 -8.13 62.64
CA ASN A 15 5.58 -8.56 63.42
C ASN A 15 4.40 -8.89 62.51
N SER A 16 3.87 -10.07 62.75
CA SER A 16 2.72 -10.71 62.14
C SER A 16 1.42 -10.01 62.50
N CYS A 17 0.49 -9.97 61.55
CA CYS A 17 -0.94 -9.97 61.84
C CYS A 17 -1.64 -10.80 60.76
N ILE A 18 -2.15 -11.95 61.20
CA ILE A 18 -2.99 -12.86 60.43
C ILE A 18 -4.34 -12.16 60.25
N ILE A 19 -4.76 -11.93 59.00
CA ILE A 19 -6.11 -11.51 58.64
C ILE A 19 -6.87 -12.75 58.14
N PRO A 20 -8.12 -13.00 58.55
CA PRO A 20 -8.91 -14.13 58.05
C PRO A 20 -9.06 -14.07 56.52
N GLN A 21 -8.70 -15.16 55.83
CA GLN A 21 -9.02 -15.31 54.41
C GLN A 21 -10.51 -15.61 54.30
N GLU A 22 -11.32 -14.62 53.92
CA GLU A 22 -12.57 -14.94 53.23
C GLU A 22 -12.21 -15.61 51.89
N PRO A 23 -12.91 -16.68 51.48
CA PRO A 23 -12.63 -17.33 50.20
C PRO A 23 -12.93 -16.32 49.09
N TYR A 24 -11.87 -15.71 48.55
CA TYR A 24 -11.92 -14.97 47.30
C TYR A 24 -12.38 -15.94 46.22
N THR A 25 -13.67 -15.94 45.93
CA THR A 25 -14.19 -16.48 44.69
C THR A 25 -13.56 -15.62 43.60
N ILE A 26 -12.58 -16.17 42.89
CA ILE A 26 -12.18 -15.64 41.60
C ILE A 26 -13.41 -15.82 40.73
N GLN A 27 -14.28 -14.81 40.70
CA GLN A 27 -15.23 -14.68 39.61
C GLN A 27 -14.35 -14.51 38.38
N GLU A 28 -14.22 -15.59 37.60
CA GLU A 28 -13.78 -15.47 36.22
C GLU A 28 -14.71 -14.44 35.59
N ILE A 29 -14.20 -13.22 35.39
CA ILE A 29 -14.89 -12.23 34.59
C ILE A 29 -14.82 -12.81 33.18
N GLU A 30 -15.86 -13.55 32.82
CA GLU A 30 -16.13 -13.94 31.45
C GLU A 30 -15.90 -12.70 30.58
N PRO A 31 -14.99 -12.76 29.61
CA PRO A 31 -14.67 -11.60 28.80
C PRO A 31 -15.95 -11.12 28.12
N GLY A 32 -16.46 -9.98 28.60
CA GLY A 32 -17.69 -9.39 28.09
C GLY A 32 -17.58 -9.07 26.60
N PRO A 33 -18.73 -8.82 25.94
CA PRO A 33 -18.70 -8.35 24.56
C PRO A 33 -17.88 -7.06 24.45
N PRO A 34 -17.29 -6.77 23.28
CA PRO A 34 -16.55 -5.53 23.10
C PRO A 34 -17.51 -4.35 23.30
N HIS A 35 -16.98 -3.23 23.77
CA HIS A 35 -17.79 -2.02 23.96
C HIS A 35 -18.47 -1.61 22.64
N GLU A 36 -19.73 -1.19 22.70
CA GLU A 36 -20.53 -0.78 21.52
C GLU A 36 -19.82 0.22 20.58
N ALA A 37 -19.01 1.14 21.12
CA ALA A 37 -18.22 2.08 20.34
C ALA A 37 -17.26 1.39 19.36
N LEU A 38 -16.79 0.18 19.69
CA LEU A 38 -15.88 -0.58 18.83
C LEU A 38 -16.56 -1.03 17.54
N PHE A 39 -17.86 -1.37 17.58
CA PHE A 39 -18.61 -1.72 16.37
C PHE A 39 -18.68 -0.57 15.37
N LEU A 40 -18.79 0.67 15.89
CA LEU A 40 -18.73 1.87 15.05
C LEU A 40 -17.37 2.01 14.39
N VAL A 41 -16.28 1.79 15.15
CA VAL A 41 -14.91 1.86 14.61
C VAL A 41 -14.68 0.80 13.53
N LEU A 42 -15.12 -0.44 13.76
CA LEU A 42 -14.95 -1.54 12.80
C LEU A 42 -15.56 -1.22 11.43
N ALA A 43 -16.68 -0.50 11.38
CA ALA A 43 -17.31 -0.10 10.11
C ALA A 43 -16.50 0.90 9.28
N TYR A 44 -15.48 1.57 9.86
CA TYR A 44 -14.60 2.51 9.17
C TYR A 44 -13.22 1.92 8.85
N LEU A 45 -12.92 0.70 9.31
CA LEU A 45 -11.65 0.06 9.01
C LEU A 45 -11.60 -0.41 7.55
N PRO A 46 -10.45 -0.27 6.87
CA PRO A 46 -10.26 -0.93 5.59
C PRO A 46 -10.32 -2.46 5.75
N LEU A 47 -10.58 -3.16 4.66
CA LEU A 47 -10.88 -4.60 4.69
C LEU A 47 -9.77 -5.43 5.33
N PHE A 48 -8.50 -5.06 5.13
CA PHE A 48 -7.37 -5.76 5.69
C PHE A 48 -7.37 -5.68 7.23
N GLU A 49 -7.50 -4.47 7.78
CA GLU A 49 -7.57 -4.21 9.21
C GLU A 49 -8.81 -4.87 9.81
N LEU A 50 -9.96 -4.80 9.13
CA LEU A 50 -11.20 -5.46 9.55
C LEU A 50 -11.02 -6.98 9.72
N LEU A 51 -10.38 -7.63 8.75
CA LEU A 51 -10.06 -9.05 8.82
C LEU A 51 -9.04 -9.34 9.93
N ALA A 52 -8.02 -8.51 10.07
CA ALA A 52 -7.02 -8.64 11.13
C ALA A 52 -7.64 -8.55 12.53
N MET A 53 -8.63 -7.66 12.74
CA MET A 53 -9.36 -7.54 14.00
C MET A 53 -10.08 -8.84 14.40
N GLY A 54 -10.58 -9.61 13.42
CA GLY A 54 -11.21 -10.92 13.66
C GLY A 54 -10.24 -12.03 14.06
N GLU A 55 -8.94 -11.82 13.89
CA GLU A 55 -7.89 -12.77 14.31
C GLU A 55 -7.32 -12.44 15.70
N VAL A 56 -7.67 -11.29 16.28
CA VAL A 56 -7.13 -10.85 17.58
C VAL A 56 -7.71 -11.65 18.75
N CYS A 57 -9.03 -11.83 18.81
CA CYS A 57 -9.68 -12.61 19.86
C CYS A 57 -11.06 -13.12 19.44
N MET A 58 -11.60 -14.09 20.18
CA MET A 58 -12.93 -14.66 19.92
C MET A 58 -14.05 -13.62 20.00
N SER A 59 -14.01 -12.74 21.00
CA SER A 59 -15.03 -11.71 21.22
C SER A 59 -15.15 -10.74 20.03
N LEU A 60 -14.01 -10.30 19.46
CA LEU A 60 -13.97 -9.45 18.27
C LEU A 60 -14.44 -10.18 17.01
N ARG A 61 -14.01 -11.43 16.85
CA ARG A 61 -14.47 -12.27 15.73
C ARG A 61 -15.99 -12.46 15.76
N ASP A 62 -16.55 -12.73 16.93
CA ASP A 62 -17.99 -12.93 17.11
C ASP A 62 -18.76 -11.64 16.88
N ALA A 63 -18.23 -10.49 17.34
CA ALA A 63 -18.78 -9.18 17.06
C ALA A 63 -18.86 -8.90 15.54
N LEU A 64 -17.79 -9.21 14.81
CA LEU A 64 -17.73 -9.06 13.35
C LEU A 64 -18.63 -10.04 12.59
N HIS A 65 -18.90 -11.22 13.15
CA HIS A 65 -19.79 -12.21 12.54
C HIS A 65 -21.26 -11.83 12.72
N LYS A 66 -21.62 -11.19 13.84
CA LYS A 66 -22.99 -10.76 14.15
C LYS A 66 -23.38 -9.47 13.43
N ASP A 67 -22.42 -8.60 13.14
CA ASP A 67 -22.68 -7.32 12.49
C ASP A 67 -22.49 -7.40 10.96
N VAL A 68 -23.51 -6.97 10.23
CA VAL A 68 -23.52 -6.92 8.77
C VAL A 68 -22.94 -5.59 8.24
N LEU A 69 -22.96 -4.52 9.05
CA LEU A 69 -22.61 -3.17 8.61
C LEU A 69 -21.20 -3.03 8.01
N PRO A 70 -20.14 -3.61 8.59
CA PRO A 70 -18.78 -3.49 8.04
C PRO A 70 -18.64 -4.14 6.65
N TRP A 71 -19.52 -5.09 6.31
CA TRP A 71 -19.45 -5.87 5.09
C TRP A 71 -20.26 -5.28 3.94
N LEU A 72 -20.95 -4.14 4.12
CA LEU A 72 -21.80 -3.54 3.09
C LEU A 72 -21.01 -2.91 1.94
N ASN A 73 -19.76 -2.49 2.19
CA ASN A 73 -18.90 -1.86 1.19
C ASN A 73 -17.52 -2.51 1.22
N ILE A 74 -17.31 -3.47 0.33
CA ILE A 74 -16.05 -4.23 0.27
C ILE A 74 -15.17 -3.60 -0.80
N ILE A 75 -14.02 -3.09 -0.39
CA ILE A 75 -12.95 -2.66 -1.28
C ILE A 75 -11.78 -3.61 -1.05
N VAL A 76 -11.48 -4.42 -2.06
CA VAL A 76 -10.29 -5.27 -2.08
C VAL A 76 -9.20 -4.55 -2.84
N GLU A 77 -8.13 -4.23 -2.13
CA GLU A 77 -6.91 -3.72 -2.71
C GLU A 77 -5.71 -4.46 -2.14
N ARG A 78 -4.51 -3.90 -2.34
CA ARG A 78 -3.29 -4.49 -1.78
C ARG A 78 -3.33 -4.42 -0.25
N PRO A 79 -2.79 -5.42 0.46
CA PRO A 79 -2.13 -6.63 -0.07
C PRO A 79 -3.07 -7.79 -0.40
N LEU A 80 -4.37 -7.71 -0.05
CA LEU A 80 -5.32 -8.82 -0.13
C LEU A 80 -5.54 -9.33 -1.56
N ASN A 81 -5.57 -8.42 -2.53
CA ASN A 81 -5.84 -8.71 -3.93
C ASN A 81 -4.94 -9.78 -4.59
N LEU A 82 -3.68 -9.92 -4.16
CA LEU A 82 -2.72 -10.90 -4.72
C LEU A 82 -3.07 -12.35 -4.35
N ARG A 83 -3.70 -12.52 -3.19
CA ARG A 83 -4.08 -13.83 -2.63
C ARG A 83 -5.56 -14.13 -2.75
N LEU A 84 -6.38 -13.13 -3.08
CA LEU A 84 -7.81 -13.30 -3.25
C LEU A 84 -8.12 -14.27 -4.39
N THR A 85 -8.91 -15.29 -4.10
CA THR A 85 -9.51 -16.24 -5.05
C THR A 85 -11.04 -16.12 -4.99
N ASP A 86 -11.74 -16.73 -5.95
CA ASP A 86 -13.22 -16.73 -5.98
C ASP A 86 -13.82 -17.24 -4.66
N GLU A 87 -13.26 -18.33 -4.11
CA GLU A 87 -13.69 -18.91 -2.82
C GLU A 87 -13.52 -17.92 -1.65
N ILE A 88 -12.38 -17.23 -1.58
CA ILE A 88 -12.13 -16.25 -0.52
C ILE A 88 -13.08 -15.05 -0.68
N LEU A 89 -13.30 -14.60 -1.92
CA LEU A 89 -14.23 -13.52 -2.21
C LEU A 89 -15.66 -13.89 -1.80
N GLU A 90 -16.10 -15.11 -2.10
CA GLU A 90 -17.42 -15.62 -1.70
C GLU A 90 -17.54 -15.67 -0.16
N ASN A 91 -16.53 -16.17 0.54
CA ASN A 91 -16.52 -16.20 2.00
C ASN A 91 -16.67 -14.79 2.61
N ILE A 92 -15.89 -13.81 2.14
CA ILE A 92 -15.97 -12.43 2.63
C ILE A 92 -17.34 -11.81 2.31
N THR A 93 -17.82 -11.95 1.07
CA THR A 93 -19.07 -11.33 0.62
C THR A 93 -20.31 -11.97 1.25
N SER A 94 -20.23 -13.25 1.64
CA SER A 94 -21.32 -13.95 2.35
C SER A 94 -21.67 -13.30 3.68
N LYS A 95 -20.70 -12.63 4.33
CA LYS A 95 -20.90 -11.89 5.60
C LYS A 95 -21.85 -10.70 5.47
N ALA A 96 -22.06 -10.20 4.24
CA ALA A 96 -23.02 -9.15 3.97
C ALA A 96 -24.49 -9.66 3.95
N ILE A 97 -24.71 -10.98 4.00
CA ILE A 97 -26.03 -11.63 4.04
C ILE A 97 -26.96 -11.10 2.93
N GLY A 98 -26.44 -11.01 1.71
CA GLY A 98 -27.19 -10.52 0.54
C GLY A 98 -27.37 -9.00 0.47
N ARG A 99 -26.84 -8.25 1.44
CA ARG A 99 -26.97 -6.79 1.54
C ARG A 99 -25.75 -6.03 1.04
N LEU A 100 -24.79 -6.70 0.40
CA LEU A 100 -23.62 -6.04 -0.16
C LEU A 100 -24.08 -4.93 -1.12
N LYS A 101 -23.59 -3.71 -0.91
CA LYS A 101 -23.92 -2.54 -1.74
C LYS A 101 -22.84 -2.29 -2.76
N THR A 102 -21.60 -2.20 -2.29
CA THR A 102 -20.44 -1.88 -3.12
C THR A 102 -19.43 -3.01 -3.06
N LEU A 103 -18.99 -3.47 -4.23
CA LEU A 103 -17.84 -4.34 -4.39
C LEU A 103 -16.83 -3.69 -5.33
N ALA A 104 -15.63 -3.42 -4.83
CA ALA A 104 -14.55 -2.85 -5.61
C ALA A 104 -13.32 -3.78 -5.55
N LEU A 105 -12.95 -4.36 -6.69
CA LEU A 105 -11.84 -5.31 -6.83
C LEU A 105 -10.69 -4.63 -7.57
N MET A 106 -9.64 -4.24 -6.83
CA MET A 106 -8.46 -3.57 -7.36
C MET A 106 -7.34 -4.57 -7.62
N ASN A 107 -7.00 -4.81 -8.88
CA ASN A 107 -5.94 -5.75 -9.30
C ASN A 107 -6.12 -7.20 -8.80
N CYS A 108 -7.35 -7.67 -8.64
CA CYS A 108 -7.64 -9.05 -8.26
C CYS A 108 -7.54 -9.98 -9.48
N VAL A 109 -6.30 -10.36 -9.85
CA VAL A 109 -6.02 -11.11 -11.10
C VAL A 109 -6.52 -12.55 -11.11
N LYS A 110 -6.82 -13.12 -9.93
CA LYS A 110 -7.29 -14.50 -9.76
C LYS A 110 -8.81 -14.62 -9.67
N ILE A 111 -9.54 -13.50 -9.75
CA ILE A 111 -11.00 -13.51 -9.76
C ILE A 111 -11.50 -13.78 -11.17
N THR A 112 -12.38 -14.76 -11.30
CA THR A 112 -13.00 -15.14 -12.57
C THR A 112 -14.36 -14.47 -12.74
N ASP A 113 -14.87 -14.47 -13.97
CA ASP A 113 -16.22 -13.99 -14.26
C ASP A 113 -17.28 -14.85 -13.54
N ASP A 114 -17.07 -16.16 -13.43
CA ASP A 114 -17.95 -17.07 -12.68
C ASP A 114 -17.97 -16.76 -11.18
N GLY A 115 -16.79 -16.52 -10.60
CA GLY A 115 -16.67 -16.09 -9.20
C GLY A 115 -17.39 -14.77 -8.94
N LEU A 116 -17.28 -13.81 -9.87
CA LEU A 116 -18.00 -12.55 -9.77
C LEU A 116 -19.52 -12.75 -9.89
N GLN A 117 -19.97 -13.59 -10.82
CA GLN A 117 -21.39 -13.87 -11.02
C GLN A 117 -22.01 -14.52 -9.78
N SER A 118 -21.31 -15.47 -9.14
CA SER A 118 -21.74 -16.08 -7.87
C SER A 118 -22.00 -15.04 -6.77
N VAL A 119 -21.13 -14.02 -6.67
CA VAL A 119 -21.30 -12.93 -5.67
C VAL A 119 -22.53 -12.08 -6.00
N ILE A 120 -22.76 -11.78 -7.27
CA ILE A 120 -23.90 -10.98 -7.73
C ILE A 120 -25.22 -11.72 -7.47
N ASP A 121 -25.27 -13.02 -7.80
CA ASP A 121 -26.45 -13.87 -7.60
C ASP A 121 -26.82 -14.00 -6.12
N ARG A 122 -25.84 -13.91 -5.21
CA ARG A 122 -26.09 -13.93 -3.76
C ARG A 122 -26.41 -12.57 -3.17
N ASN A 123 -26.16 -11.47 -3.89
CA ASN A 123 -26.31 -10.09 -3.40
C ASN A 123 -27.03 -9.21 -4.42
N HIS A 124 -28.33 -9.45 -4.60
CA HIS A 124 -29.17 -8.66 -5.51
C HIS A 124 -29.23 -7.16 -5.18
N GLY A 125 -28.78 -6.74 -3.99
CA GLY A 125 -28.70 -5.34 -3.56
C GLY A 125 -27.44 -4.58 -3.99
N ILE A 126 -26.52 -5.22 -4.73
CA ILE A 126 -25.32 -4.54 -5.22
C ILE A 126 -25.71 -3.46 -6.22
N ASN A 127 -25.35 -2.21 -5.91
CA ASN A 127 -25.56 -1.07 -6.80
C ASN A 127 -24.30 -0.71 -7.59
N LYS A 128 -23.15 -1.22 -7.17
CA LYS A 128 -21.85 -0.84 -7.74
C LYS A 128 -20.86 -2.01 -7.65
N VAL A 129 -20.63 -2.66 -8.79
CA VAL A 129 -19.48 -3.54 -9.01
C VAL A 129 -18.43 -2.78 -9.80
N GLN A 130 -17.21 -2.71 -9.29
CA GLN A 130 -16.08 -2.15 -10.00
C GLN A 130 -14.91 -3.12 -9.98
N GLN A 131 -14.56 -3.68 -11.13
CA GLN A 131 -13.27 -4.32 -11.31
C GLN A 131 -12.33 -3.32 -11.98
N ARG A 132 -11.24 -2.98 -11.28
CA ARG A 132 -10.24 -2.07 -11.81
C ARG A 132 -8.87 -2.71 -11.69
N GLN A 133 -8.30 -3.06 -12.83
CA GLN A 133 -6.87 -3.37 -12.90
C GLN A 133 -6.12 -2.03 -12.93
N GLN A 134 -5.68 -1.56 -11.76
CA GLN A 134 -4.78 -0.43 -11.65
C GLN A 134 -3.35 -0.87 -12.06
N PRO A 135 -2.84 -0.44 -13.22
CA PRO A 135 -1.50 -0.83 -13.63
C PRO A 135 -0.47 -0.34 -12.62
N MET A 136 0.52 -1.19 -12.29
CA MET A 136 1.67 -0.73 -11.51
C MET A 136 2.53 0.15 -12.40
N LEU A 137 2.34 1.47 -12.31
CA LEU A 137 3.04 2.42 -13.18
C LEU A 137 4.40 2.79 -12.59
N PHE A 138 5.42 2.74 -13.44
CA PHE A 138 6.80 2.99 -13.04
C PHE A 138 7.03 4.37 -12.43
N HIS A 139 6.40 5.42 -12.96
CA HIS A 139 6.52 6.79 -12.43
C HIS A 139 5.92 6.94 -11.02
N ARG A 140 5.15 5.96 -10.52
CA ARG A 140 4.58 5.94 -9.16
C ARG A 140 5.39 5.13 -8.16
N ARG A 141 6.57 4.62 -8.52
CA ARG A 141 7.40 3.73 -7.69
C ARG A 141 7.75 4.28 -6.30
N ASN A 142 7.64 5.60 -6.09
CA ASN A 142 7.91 6.28 -4.83
C ASN A 142 6.70 7.02 -4.23
N SER A 143 5.52 6.95 -4.85
CA SER A 143 4.34 7.69 -4.37
C SER A 143 3.81 7.19 -3.02
N SER A 144 4.22 6.00 -2.58
CA SER A 144 3.86 5.41 -1.29
C SER A 144 4.61 5.97 -0.08
N MET A 145 5.65 6.79 -0.26
CA MET A 145 6.44 7.33 0.86
C MET A 145 5.80 8.53 1.58
N PHE A 146 4.70 9.09 1.05
CA PHE A 146 4.03 10.28 1.62
C PHE A 146 2.64 9.99 2.20
N SER A 147 2.20 8.73 2.19
CA SER A 147 1.06 8.31 2.99
C SER A 147 1.59 7.98 4.38
N ASN A 148 1.44 8.91 5.33
CA ASN A 148 1.38 8.50 6.73
C ASN A 148 0.28 7.44 6.85
N GLU A 149 0.45 6.48 7.76
CA GLU A 149 -0.36 5.26 7.96
C GLU A 149 0.19 4.00 7.26
N SER A 150 0.89 3.19 8.08
CA SER A 150 1.23 1.77 7.90
C SER A 150 2.27 1.43 6.82
N GLU A 151 3.19 0.54 7.19
CA GLU A 151 4.42 0.18 6.47
C GLU A 151 4.25 0.13 4.94
N PRO A 152 5.15 0.75 4.15
CA PRO A 152 5.09 0.63 2.69
C PRO A 152 5.42 -0.81 2.30
N LEU A 153 4.37 -1.63 2.13
CA LEU A 153 4.49 -2.98 1.60
C LEU A 153 5.14 -2.90 0.22
N ILE A 154 6.37 -3.43 0.12
CA ILE A 154 7.12 -3.46 -1.13
C ILE A 154 6.49 -4.52 -2.03
N ASP A 155 5.72 -4.06 -3.01
CA ASP A 155 4.95 -4.88 -3.94
C ASP A 155 5.81 -5.62 -4.99
N VAL A 156 6.37 -6.76 -4.61
CA VAL A 156 7.13 -7.63 -5.53
C VAL A 156 6.24 -8.69 -6.20
N ASP A 157 6.49 -8.94 -7.49
CA ASP A 157 5.87 -9.98 -8.32
C ASP A 157 6.98 -10.73 -9.09
N ILE A 158 6.68 -11.89 -9.67
CA ILE A 158 7.64 -12.61 -10.51
C ILE A 158 7.72 -11.91 -11.87
N CYS A 159 8.89 -11.38 -12.21
CA CYS A 159 9.09 -10.71 -13.47
C CYS A 159 8.91 -11.68 -14.64
N PRO A 160 8.04 -11.41 -15.63
CA PRO A 160 7.85 -12.33 -16.75
C PRO A 160 9.08 -12.43 -17.67
N LYS A 161 10.01 -11.47 -17.59
CA LYS A 161 11.24 -11.38 -18.40
C LYS A 161 12.40 -12.15 -17.77
N CYS A 162 12.79 -11.85 -16.52
CA CYS A 162 13.91 -12.51 -15.84
C CYS A 162 13.51 -13.63 -14.87
N LYS A 163 12.21 -13.81 -14.60
CA LYS A 163 11.67 -14.80 -13.64
C LYS A 163 12.08 -14.58 -12.17
N ASP A 164 12.71 -13.46 -11.85
CA ASP A 164 13.01 -13.07 -10.47
C ASP A 164 11.82 -12.37 -9.79
N VAL A 165 11.76 -12.49 -8.46
CA VAL A 165 10.87 -11.69 -7.61
C VAL A 165 11.38 -10.24 -7.57
N ARG A 166 10.65 -9.31 -8.21
CA ARG A 166 11.02 -7.88 -8.33
C ARG A 166 9.77 -7.00 -8.36
N MET A 167 9.94 -5.68 -8.21
CA MET A 167 8.88 -4.74 -8.58
C MET A 167 8.60 -4.86 -10.09
N VAL A 168 7.38 -5.27 -10.46
CA VAL A 168 6.97 -5.43 -11.87
C VAL A 168 5.99 -4.33 -12.24
N TYR A 169 6.28 -3.64 -13.35
CA TYR A 169 5.52 -2.49 -13.82
C TYR A 169 4.80 -2.79 -15.12
N ASP A 170 3.63 -2.20 -15.28
CA ASP A 170 2.84 -2.15 -16.51
C ASP A 170 3.20 -0.90 -17.33
N CYS A 171 3.03 -0.98 -18.65
CA CYS A 171 3.27 0.16 -19.53
C CYS A 171 1.98 0.98 -19.76
N PRO A 172 2.01 2.31 -19.51
CA PRO A 172 0.88 3.19 -19.77
C PRO A 172 0.69 3.50 -21.27
N ARG A 173 1.65 3.24 -22.15
CA ARG A 173 1.55 3.53 -23.59
C ARG A 173 0.55 2.59 -24.27
N GLU A 174 -0.53 3.12 -24.83
CA GLU A 174 -1.54 2.33 -25.57
C GLU A 174 -0.94 1.61 -26.81
N ALA A 175 0.05 2.21 -27.46
CA ALA A 175 0.77 1.58 -28.58
C ALA A 175 1.42 0.25 -28.16
N CYS A 176 1.98 0.20 -26.95
CA CYS A 176 2.57 -0.99 -26.36
C CYS A 176 1.51 -2.07 -26.06
N LYS A 177 0.28 -1.69 -25.72
CA LYS A 177 -0.84 -2.63 -25.52
C LYS A 177 -1.29 -3.29 -26.83
N ARG A 178 -1.25 -2.55 -27.96
CA ARG A 178 -1.68 -3.07 -29.28
C ARG A 178 -0.66 -3.98 -29.95
N LYS A 179 0.66 -3.71 -29.82
CA LYS A 179 1.72 -4.58 -30.37
C LYS A 179 1.65 -6.02 -29.82
N ASN A 180 1.06 -6.18 -28.63
CA ASN A 180 0.87 -7.47 -27.94
C ASN A 180 -0.17 -8.41 -28.60
N LYS A 181 -1.05 -7.91 -29.50
CA LYS A 181 -2.11 -8.74 -30.13
C LYS A 181 -1.74 -9.32 -31.51
N LYS A 182 -0.64 -8.88 -32.15
CA LYS A 182 -0.38 -9.18 -33.57
C LYS A 182 0.82 -10.10 -33.87
N LEU A 183 1.69 -10.43 -32.93
CA LEU A 183 2.85 -11.30 -33.19
C LEU A 183 2.78 -12.60 -32.37
N MET A 184 2.72 -13.74 -33.04
CA MET A 184 2.91 -15.09 -32.48
C MET A 184 4.40 -15.38 -32.19
N GLN A 185 5.09 -14.49 -31.47
CA GLN A 185 6.39 -14.80 -30.86
C GLN A 185 6.44 -14.23 -29.43
N PRO A 186 6.65 -15.09 -28.40
CA PRO A 186 6.50 -14.77 -26.99
C PRO A 186 7.70 -14.04 -26.38
N THR A 187 8.18 -12.96 -27.01
CA THR A 187 9.04 -11.96 -26.34
C THR A 187 8.22 -10.85 -25.70
N ALA A 188 7.14 -11.27 -25.03
CA ALA A 188 6.57 -10.73 -23.81
C ALA A 188 6.08 -9.27 -23.83
N GLY A 189 4.81 -9.11 -23.43
CA GLY A 189 4.17 -7.83 -23.21
C GLY A 189 5.01 -6.85 -22.39
N CYS A 190 4.65 -5.57 -22.48
CA CYS A 190 5.34 -4.45 -21.85
C CYS A 190 5.21 -4.42 -20.30
N LYS A 191 5.01 -5.58 -19.67
CA LYS A 191 5.01 -5.82 -18.23
C LYS A 191 6.38 -6.40 -17.84
N GLY A 192 7.05 -5.81 -16.86
CA GLY A 192 8.40 -6.24 -16.47
C GLY A 192 9.02 -5.36 -15.39
N CYS A 193 10.12 -5.83 -14.82
CA CYS A 193 10.87 -5.08 -13.80
C CYS A 193 11.68 -3.94 -14.43
N ASN A 194 12.19 -3.04 -13.58
CA ASN A 194 12.98 -1.88 -13.99
C ASN A 194 14.33 -2.24 -14.64
N LEU A 195 14.86 -3.44 -14.40
CA LEU A 195 16.10 -3.90 -15.01
C LEU A 195 15.87 -4.51 -16.40
N CYS A 196 14.74 -5.20 -16.60
CA CYS A 196 14.44 -5.86 -17.87
C CYS A 196 13.79 -4.93 -18.89
N ILE A 197 13.11 -3.87 -18.44
CA ILE A 197 12.42 -2.93 -19.32
C ILE A 197 12.76 -1.51 -18.87
N PRO A 198 13.61 -0.77 -19.59
CA PRO A 198 13.87 0.64 -19.30
C PRO A 198 12.59 1.44 -19.55
N ARG A 199 12.33 2.43 -18.69
CA ARG A 199 11.10 3.23 -18.70
C ARG A 199 11.40 4.68 -18.41
N CYS A 200 10.61 5.56 -19.01
CA CYS A 200 10.65 7.00 -18.78
C CYS A 200 10.29 7.32 -17.33
N GLU A 201 11.12 8.08 -16.61
CA GLU A 201 10.82 8.48 -15.22
C GLU A 201 9.58 9.39 -15.12
N GLU A 202 9.26 10.17 -16.17
CA GLU A 202 8.08 11.04 -16.16
C GLU A 202 6.77 10.27 -16.40
N CYS A 203 6.65 9.61 -17.55
CA CYS A 203 5.39 9.00 -17.94
C CYS A 203 5.29 7.51 -17.58
N GLY A 204 6.41 6.84 -17.27
CA GLY A 204 6.46 5.40 -17.01
C GLY A 204 6.35 4.51 -18.25
N GLY A 205 6.31 5.10 -19.45
CA GLY A 205 6.31 4.38 -20.72
C GLY A 205 7.62 3.65 -20.98
N CYS A 206 7.57 2.48 -21.63
CA CYS A 206 8.78 1.76 -22.06
C CYS A 206 9.63 2.63 -22.98
N LEU A 207 10.95 2.58 -22.79
CA LEU A 207 11.92 3.18 -23.68
C LEU A 207 12.53 2.09 -24.55
N GLU A 208 12.75 2.40 -25.83
CA GLU A 208 13.68 1.65 -26.67
C GLU A 208 15.06 2.29 -26.49
N SER A 209 16.16 1.51 -26.60
CA SER A 209 17.51 1.99 -26.24
C SER A 209 17.96 3.24 -26.99
N GLU A 210 17.35 3.54 -28.14
CA GLU A 210 17.63 4.69 -29.00
C GLU A 210 16.76 5.93 -28.69
N GLU A 211 15.75 5.81 -27.81
CA GLU A 211 14.82 6.89 -27.42
C GLU A 211 15.12 7.50 -26.03
N ILE A 212 16.24 7.13 -25.41
CA ILE A 212 16.57 7.54 -24.04
C ILE A 212 17.31 8.87 -24.06
N GLU A 213 16.62 9.92 -23.66
CA GLU A 213 17.23 11.23 -23.41
C GLU A 213 17.64 11.35 -21.95
N GLU A 214 18.91 11.70 -21.71
CA GLU A 214 19.46 11.83 -20.37
C GLU A 214 19.14 13.21 -19.76
N THR A 215 18.57 13.19 -18.56
CA THR A 215 18.30 14.39 -17.75
C THR A 215 19.55 14.91 -17.05
N ALA A 216 19.51 16.12 -16.53
CA ALA A 216 20.58 16.66 -15.69
C ALA A 216 20.73 15.89 -14.35
N CYS A 217 19.77 15.06 -13.97
CA CYS A 217 19.86 14.16 -12.82
C CYS A 217 20.28 12.72 -13.19
N GLY A 218 20.66 12.47 -14.45
CA GLY A 218 21.10 11.14 -14.93
C GLY A 218 19.97 10.13 -15.15
N ASP A 219 18.72 10.53 -14.93
CA ASP A 219 17.54 9.74 -15.22
C ASP A 219 17.20 9.76 -16.72
N GLY A 220 16.64 8.65 -17.23
CA GLY A 220 16.23 8.52 -18.62
C GLY A 220 14.77 8.94 -18.86
N LEU A 221 14.56 9.81 -19.85
CA LEU A 221 13.24 10.22 -20.32
C LEU A 221 13.04 9.86 -21.79
N CYS A 222 11.78 9.71 -22.20
CA CYS A 222 11.48 9.70 -23.64
C CYS A 222 11.54 11.11 -24.20
N SER A 223 11.82 11.24 -25.50
CA SER A 223 11.96 12.53 -26.19
C SER A 223 10.77 13.47 -25.98
N GLU A 224 9.53 12.97 -25.98
CA GLU A 224 8.33 13.79 -25.71
C GLU A 224 8.38 14.44 -24.32
N CYS A 225 8.53 13.64 -23.26
CA CYS A 225 8.67 14.17 -21.89
C CYS A 225 9.91 15.05 -21.73
N TRP A 226 11.01 14.71 -22.39
CA TRP A 226 12.21 15.54 -22.36
C TRP A 226 11.90 16.93 -22.91
N LEU A 227 11.24 17.05 -24.06
CA LEU A 227 10.92 18.33 -24.70
C LEU A 227 9.97 19.22 -23.88
N GLN A 228 9.03 18.62 -23.15
CA GLN A 228 8.02 19.37 -22.39
C GLN A 228 8.52 19.92 -21.05
N LEU A 229 9.65 19.41 -20.54
CA LEU A 229 10.19 19.83 -19.23
C LEU A 229 11.06 21.09 -19.34
N PRO A 230 11.04 21.97 -18.32
CA PRO A 230 11.92 23.14 -18.28
C PRO A 230 13.39 22.72 -18.30
N LYS A 231 14.25 23.54 -18.91
CA LYS A 231 15.68 23.25 -19.10
C LYS A 231 16.53 24.06 -18.14
N CYS A 232 17.61 23.44 -17.67
CA CYS A 232 18.69 24.14 -17.00
C CYS A 232 19.30 25.17 -17.96
N ASN A 233 19.52 26.41 -17.47
CA ASN A 233 20.08 27.51 -18.25
C ASN A 233 21.49 27.23 -18.80
N PHE A 234 22.22 26.27 -18.24
CA PHE A 234 23.62 26.00 -18.60
C PHE A 234 23.79 24.75 -19.46
N CYS A 235 23.29 23.60 -19.01
CA CYS A 235 23.45 22.34 -19.75
C CYS A 235 22.30 22.05 -20.73
N ASN A 236 21.26 22.88 -20.76
CA ASN A 236 20.06 22.71 -21.58
C ASN A 236 19.37 21.33 -21.37
N ARG A 237 19.54 20.72 -20.20
CA ARG A 237 18.90 19.45 -19.82
C ARG A 237 17.85 19.69 -18.73
N PRO A 238 16.72 18.97 -18.75
CA PRO A 238 15.71 19.03 -17.70
C PRO A 238 16.11 18.18 -16.49
N ASN A 239 15.51 18.43 -15.33
CA ASN A 239 15.45 17.43 -14.25
C ASN A 239 14.16 16.62 -14.40
N CYS A 240 14.15 15.36 -14.00
CA CYS A 240 12.90 14.63 -13.84
C CYS A 240 12.05 15.23 -12.70
N ASN A 241 10.74 14.99 -12.69
CA ASN A 241 9.82 15.54 -11.68
C ASN A 241 10.14 15.10 -10.25
N ARG A 242 10.84 13.96 -10.10
CA ARG A 242 11.31 13.48 -8.79
C ARG A 242 12.48 14.31 -8.25
N HIS A 243 13.18 15.03 -9.12
CA HIS A 243 14.34 15.84 -8.78
C HIS A 243 14.14 17.33 -9.08
N THR A 244 12.89 17.80 -9.21
CA THR A 244 12.56 19.23 -9.39
C THR A 244 12.95 20.08 -8.18
N ASN A 245 12.94 19.52 -6.97
CA ASN A 245 13.36 20.24 -5.76
C ASN A 245 14.87 20.50 -5.67
N ARG A 246 15.67 19.87 -6.55
CA ARG A 246 17.12 20.10 -6.66
C ARG A 246 17.48 21.22 -7.63
N GLN A 247 16.52 22.07 -7.95
CA GLN A 247 16.67 23.20 -8.87
C GLN A 247 16.96 24.48 -8.08
N TYR A 248 18.00 25.20 -8.48
CA TYR A 248 18.30 26.53 -7.94
C TYR A 248 17.60 27.58 -8.80
N LYS A 249 16.71 28.36 -8.20
CA LYS A 249 16.07 29.50 -8.85
C LYS A 249 17.04 30.68 -8.84
N HIS A 250 17.36 31.22 -10.00
CA HIS A 250 18.09 32.47 -10.08
C HIS A 250 17.10 33.63 -9.97
N SER A 251 17.39 34.60 -9.10
CA SER A 251 16.49 35.75 -8.83
C SER A 251 16.27 36.67 -10.05
N SER A 252 17.01 36.46 -11.14
CA SER A 252 17.10 37.37 -12.29
C SER A 252 16.73 36.75 -13.65
N SER A 253 16.31 35.49 -13.72
CA SER A 253 15.80 34.88 -14.96
C SER A 253 14.62 33.95 -14.72
N SER A 254 13.80 33.75 -15.76
CA SER A 254 12.64 32.84 -15.75
C SER A 254 13.01 31.35 -15.81
N GLY A 255 14.28 31.00 -15.60
CA GLY A 255 14.81 29.63 -15.72
C GLY A 255 15.44 29.12 -14.42
N PHE A 256 15.82 27.85 -14.40
CA PHE A 256 16.50 27.24 -13.26
C PHE A 256 17.92 26.79 -13.61
N VAL A 257 18.73 26.55 -12.58
CA VAL A 257 20.05 25.94 -12.69
C VAL A 257 20.01 24.57 -12.02
N CYS A 258 20.43 23.53 -12.71
CA CYS A 258 20.52 22.20 -12.11
C CYS A 258 21.67 22.15 -11.10
N GLU A 259 21.56 21.23 -10.14
CA GLU A 259 22.54 21.02 -9.07
C GLU A 259 23.98 20.89 -9.58
N ILE A 260 24.21 20.09 -10.63
CA ILE A 260 25.55 19.90 -11.21
C ILE A 260 26.11 21.21 -11.77
N CYS A 261 25.33 21.95 -12.56
CA CYS A 261 25.78 23.21 -13.12
C CYS A 261 25.99 24.29 -12.05
N HIS A 262 25.22 24.25 -10.95
CA HIS A 262 25.42 25.13 -9.82
C HIS A 262 26.75 24.84 -9.12
N TYR A 263 27.06 23.57 -8.82
CA TYR A 263 28.35 23.21 -8.20
C TYR A 263 29.55 23.44 -9.11
N MET A 264 29.39 23.35 -10.43
CA MET A 264 30.48 23.66 -11.36
C MET A 264 30.76 25.17 -11.51
N GLN A 265 29.97 26.04 -10.87
CA GLN A 265 30.18 27.50 -10.87
C GLN A 265 30.90 28.02 -9.63
N TYR A 266 31.15 27.16 -8.62
CA TYR A 266 31.83 27.50 -7.36
C TYR A 266 32.96 26.53 -7.04
#